data_AF-A0A0D2QCG0-F1
#
_entry.id   AF-A0A0D2QCG0-F1
#
_cell.length_a   1.000
_cell.length_b   1.000
_cell.length_c   1.000
_cell.angle_alpha   90.00
_cell.angle_beta   90.00
_cell.angle_gamma   90.00
#
_symmetry.space_group_name_H-M   'P 1'
#
loop_
_entity.id
_entity.type
_entity.pdbx_description
1 polymer ?
#
loop_
_entity_poly.entity_id
_entity_poly.type
_entity_poly.pdbx_seq_one_letter_code
_entity_poly.pdbx_strand_id
1 'polypeptide(L)'
;MGIGASTPKTSSGELKKNIAKKSGLETDKQRVSIRRKEKDKSKVEETGTAKEKAEETKASKENKVEFVRETEERSKAFVAIAGVRKAVDKLSERVAALEKAVNSGTKVSDEEFDVSAELLMRELLKLDGIEAEGEAKLQRKAEVCRVQNFHETLDKLKTTNSKLS
;
A
#
# COMPACT_ATOMS: atom_id res chain seq x y z
N MET A 1 -23.15 -39.50 49.60
CA MET A 1 -22.95 -38.16 48.98
C MET A 1 -21.52 -37.70 49.25
N GLY A 2 -20.85 -37.12 48.25
CA GLY A 2 -19.40 -36.82 48.21
C GLY A 2 -18.63 -38.00 47.58
N ILE A 3 -17.72 -37.88 46.62
CA ILE A 3 -16.81 -36.81 46.17
C ILE A 3 -16.33 -37.17 44.74
N GLY A 4 -15.95 -36.18 43.92
CA GLY A 4 -15.23 -36.44 42.67
C GLY A 4 -15.30 -35.28 41.66
N ALA A 5 -14.46 -34.26 41.85
CA ALA A 5 -14.22 -33.23 40.85
C ALA A 5 -13.38 -33.80 39.69
N SER A 6 -13.78 -33.50 38.46
CA SER A 6 -12.90 -33.57 37.28
C SER A 6 -13.33 -32.51 36.27
N THR A 7 -12.48 -31.52 36.09
CA THR A 7 -12.62 -30.45 35.09
C THR A 7 -12.24 -30.96 33.69
N PRO A 8 -13.02 -30.70 32.64
CA PRO A 8 -12.49 -30.69 31.30
C PRO A 8 -12.09 -29.26 30.89
N LYS A 9 -10.79 -29.13 30.65
CA LYS A 9 -10.11 -28.00 30.00
C LYS A 9 -10.51 -27.98 28.52
N THR A 10 -11.40 -27.08 28.11
CA THR A 10 -11.68 -26.85 26.69
C THR A 10 -10.73 -25.80 26.12
N SER A 11 -9.82 -26.32 25.32
CA SER A 11 -8.85 -25.63 24.48
C SER A 11 -9.54 -24.72 23.46
N SER A 12 -8.86 -23.63 23.11
CA SER A 12 -9.17 -22.63 22.09
C SER A 12 -9.28 -23.23 20.68
N GLY A 13 -10.32 -24.03 20.42
CA GLY A 13 -10.46 -24.84 19.21
C GLY A 13 -11.72 -24.61 18.37
N GLU A 14 -12.76 -23.99 18.91
CA GLU A 14 -14.03 -23.85 18.18
C GLU A 14 -14.56 -22.44 18.35
N LEU A 15 -14.45 -21.64 17.28
CA LEU A 15 -15.40 -20.59 16.83
C LEU A 15 -14.71 -19.68 15.78
N LYS A 16 -14.21 -20.24 14.68
CA LYS A 16 -14.01 -19.50 13.42
C LYS A 16 -14.30 -20.39 12.21
N LYS A 17 -15.58 -20.72 12.03
CA LYS A 17 -16.09 -21.33 10.79
C LYS A 17 -17.24 -20.49 10.24
N ASN A 18 -16.92 -19.28 9.78
CA ASN A 18 -17.55 -18.66 8.62
C ASN A 18 -16.81 -17.38 8.23
N ILE A 19 -16.85 -17.04 6.94
CA ILE A 19 -16.24 -15.89 6.27
C ILE A 19 -14.78 -16.10 5.81
N ALA A 20 -14.62 -16.84 4.71
CA ALA A 20 -13.61 -16.56 3.68
C ALA A 20 -13.99 -17.29 2.39
N LYS A 21 -15.05 -16.81 1.73
CA LYS A 21 -15.32 -17.11 0.32
C LYS A 21 -15.26 -15.80 -0.44
N LYS A 22 -14.42 -15.77 -1.49
CA LYS A 22 -14.02 -14.66 -2.38
C LYS A 22 -12.72 -13.92 -2.02
N SER A 23 -11.62 -14.67 -1.96
CA SER A 23 -10.33 -14.18 -2.46
C SER A 23 -10.01 -14.93 -3.75
N GLY A 24 -10.44 -14.39 -4.88
CA GLY A 24 -10.04 -14.86 -6.20
C GLY A 24 -8.63 -14.37 -6.52
N LEU A 25 -7.62 -15.07 -6.00
CA LEU A 25 -6.23 -14.90 -6.41
C LEU A 25 -5.58 -16.29 -6.43
N GLU A 26 -5.92 -17.04 -7.46
CA GLU A 26 -5.13 -18.17 -7.92
C GLU A 26 -4.41 -17.68 -9.18
N THR A 27 -3.22 -17.12 -9.01
CA THR A 27 -2.28 -16.95 -10.13
C THR A 27 -1.27 -18.05 -10.01
N ASP A 28 -1.53 -19.05 -10.84
CA ASP A 28 -0.74 -20.24 -11.06
C ASP A 28 0.73 -19.90 -11.30
N LYS A 29 1.57 -20.81 -10.84
CA LYS A 29 3.02 -20.76 -10.88
C LYS A 29 3.46 -20.84 -12.33
N GLN A 30 3.60 -19.70 -13.01
CA GLN A 30 4.26 -19.66 -14.31
C GLN A 30 5.78 -19.81 -14.11
N ARG A 31 6.19 -21.07 -13.92
CA ARG A 31 7.57 -21.54 -14.06
C ARG A 31 8.00 -21.27 -15.49
N VAL A 32 8.67 -20.13 -15.71
CA VAL A 32 9.42 -19.91 -16.94
C VAL A 32 10.57 -20.91 -16.94
N SER A 33 10.33 -22.04 -17.60
CA SER A 33 11.33 -23.08 -17.80
C SER A 33 12.25 -22.59 -18.93
N ILE A 34 13.40 -22.03 -18.57
CA ILE A 34 14.48 -21.78 -19.52
C ILE A 34 15.02 -23.15 -19.97
N ARG A 35 14.53 -23.60 -21.12
CA ARG A 35 14.95 -24.83 -21.78
C ARG A 35 16.35 -24.62 -22.36
N ARG A 36 17.38 -24.95 -21.57
CA ARG A 36 18.72 -25.30 -22.08
C ARG A 36 18.86 -26.81 -22.17
N LYS A 37 19.69 -27.25 -23.13
CA LYS A 37 20.12 -28.61 -23.50
C LYS A 37 19.32 -29.25 -24.64
N GLU A 38 19.93 -29.93 -25.60
CA GLU A 38 21.31 -30.06 -26.09
C GLU A 38 21.18 -30.85 -27.40
N LYS A 39 21.91 -30.47 -28.44
CA LYS A 39 22.62 -31.36 -29.39
C LYS A 39 21.86 -32.57 -29.96
N ASP A 40 21.52 -32.49 -31.25
CA ASP A 40 21.62 -33.67 -32.12
C ASP A 40 22.30 -33.31 -33.45
N LYS A 41 23.14 -34.23 -33.90
CA LYS A 41 24.04 -34.11 -35.05
C LYS A 41 23.33 -34.70 -36.27
N SER A 42 23.20 -33.93 -37.35
CA SER A 42 23.18 -34.51 -38.69
C SER A 42 23.52 -33.46 -39.75
N LYS A 43 24.80 -33.49 -40.10
CA LYS A 43 25.42 -33.16 -41.39
C LYS A 43 24.44 -32.91 -42.55
N VAL A 44 24.45 -31.69 -43.10
CA VAL A 44 24.45 -31.44 -44.55
C VAL A 44 25.38 -30.24 -44.79
N GLU A 45 26.37 -30.50 -45.64
CA GLU A 45 27.32 -29.56 -46.26
C GLU A 45 26.50 -28.45 -46.98
N GLU A 46 26.89 -27.18 -47.00
CA GLU A 46 27.84 -26.65 -47.97
C GLU A 46 28.00 -25.13 -47.76
N THR A 47 29.14 -24.65 -48.20
CA THR A 47 29.78 -23.33 -48.12
C THR A 47 28.89 -22.08 -48.08
N GLY A 48 29.21 -21.17 -47.15
CA GLY A 48 28.73 -19.79 -47.16
C GLY A 48 29.49 -18.91 -46.18
N THR A 49 30.67 -18.46 -46.58
CA THR A 49 31.42 -17.37 -45.93
C THR A 49 30.56 -16.12 -45.80
N ALA A 50 30.29 -15.65 -44.59
CA ALA A 50 30.32 -14.22 -44.25
C ALA A 50 30.18 -14.02 -42.74
N LYS A 51 31.19 -13.34 -42.22
CA LYS A 51 31.33 -12.77 -40.89
C LYS A 51 30.31 -11.64 -40.72
N GLU A 52 29.15 -11.89 -40.12
CA GLU A 52 28.28 -10.81 -39.64
C GLU A 52 28.42 -10.61 -38.13
N LYS A 53 29.09 -9.49 -37.88
CA LYS A 53 29.34 -8.79 -36.63
C LYS A 53 28.06 -8.71 -35.80
N ALA A 54 28.11 -9.24 -34.58
CA ALA A 54 27.12 -8.95 -33.55
C ALA A 54 27.17 -7.45 -33.22
N GLU A 55 26.30 -6.65 -33.84
CA GLU A 55 26.04 -5.29 -33.43
C GLU A 55 24.85 -5.32 -32.46
N GLU A 56 25.16 -5.58 -31.19
CA GLU A 56 24.24 -5.32 -30.07
C GLU A 56 24.07 -3.79 -30.01
N THR A 57 23.03 -3.29 -30.67
CA THR A 57 22.77 -1.85 -30.81
C THR A 57 22.62 -1.20 -29.43
N LYS A 58 23.33 -0.08 -29.23
CA LYS A 58 23.32 0.71 -27.99
C LYS A 58 21.89 1.06 -27.51
N ALA A 59 20.95 1.16 -28.45
CA ALA A 59 19.53 1.43 -28.20
C ALA A 59 18.81 0.35 -27.36
N SER A 60 19.18 -0.94 -27.46
CA SER A 60 18.51 -1.99 -26.68
C SER A 60 18.94 -1.99 -25.20
N LYS A 61 20.19 -1.60 -24.92
CA LYS A 61 20.67 -1.41 -23.54
C LYS A 61 20.06 -0.17 -22.91
N GLU A 62 19.98 0.93 -23.65
CA GLU A 62 19.41 2.20 -23.20
C GLU A 62 17.92 2.03 -22.84
N ASN A 63 17.13 1.41 -23.73
CA ASN A 63 15.70 1.15 -23.50
C ASN A 63 15.45 0.18 -22.32
N LYS A 64 16.33 -0.80 -22.09
CA LYS A 64 16.25 -1.71 -20.93
C LYS A 64 16.60 -1.00 -19.61
N VAL A 65 17.60 -0.14 -19.61
CA VAL A 65 18.00 0.64 -18.42
C VAL A 65 16.92 1.65 -18.06
N GLU A 66 16.31 2.31 -19.05
CA GLU A 66 15.18 3.24 -18.85
C GLU A 66 13.95 2.52 -18.29
N PHE A 67 13.58 1.36 -18.84
CA PHE A 67 12.46 0.57 -18.34
C PHE A 67 12.66 0.12 -16.88
N VAL A 68 13.87 -0.37 -16.53
CA VAL A 68 14.17 -0.76 -15.14
C VAL A 68 14.06 0.45 -14.22
N ARG A 69 14.63 1.59 -14.61
CA ARG A 69 14.53 2.84 -13.83
C ARG A 69 13.08 3.28 -13.63
N GLU A 70 12.25 3.25 -14.68
CA GLU A 70 10.83 3.60 -14.58
C GLU A 70 10.05 2.65 -13.64
N THR A 71 10.35 1.34 -13.69
CA THR A 71 9.72 0.36 -12.78
C THR A 71 10.16 0.54 -11.32
N GLU A 72 11.42 0.93 -11.10
CA GLU A 72 11.95 1.25 -9.76
C GLU A 72 11.32 2.52 -9.21
N GLU A 73 11.24 3.60 -10.00
CA GLU A 73 10.58 4.85 -9.59
C GLU A 73 9.09 4.65 -9.29
N ARG A 74 8.38 3.89 -10.14
CA ARG A 74 6.98 3.51 -9.87
C ARG A 74 6.83 2.75 -8.56
N SER A 75 7.75 1.82 -8.28
CA SER A 75 7.75 1.05 -7.04
C SER A 75 8.02 1.94 -5.81
N LYS A 76 8.91 2.94 -5.93
CA LYS A 76 9.19 3.93 -4.87
C LYS A 76 7.96 4.78 -4.54
N ALA A 77 7.22 5.24 -5.55
CA ALA A 77 6.01 6.05 -5.35
C ALA A 77 4.96 5.29 -4.54
N PHE A 78 4.69 4.02 -4.88
CA PHE A 78 3.74 3.19 -4.11
C PHE A 78 4.17 2.99 -2.66
N VAL A 79 5.46 2.73 -2.42
CA VAL A 79 5.99 2.58 -1.05
C VAL A 79 5.86 3.88 -0.26
N ALA A 80 6.17 5.03 -0.87
CA ALA A 80 6.03 6.34 -0.23
C ALA A 80 4.57 6.65 0.13
N ILE A 81 3.64 6.42 -0.80
CA ILE A 81 2.19 6.61 -0.57
C ILE A 81 1.70 5.68 0.55
N ALA A 82 2.12 4.40 0.57
CA ALA A 82 1.76 3.47 1.63
C ALA A 82 2.28 3.91 3.01
N GLY A 83 3.48 4.51 3.05
CA GLY A 83 4.04 5.11 4.25
C GLY A 83 3.19 6.26 4.79
N VAL A 84 2.81 7.20 3.92
CA VAL A 84 1.91 8.30 4.28
C VAL A 84 0.55 7.77 4.72
N ARG A 85 -0.04 6.84 3.98
CA ARG A 85 -1.33 6.22 4.33
C ARG A 85 -1.34 5.66 5.75
N LYS A 86 -0.27 4.97 6.17
CA LYS A 86 -0.13 4.46 7.54
C LYS A 86 -0.07 5.57 8.59
N ALA A 87 0.55 6.72 8.27
CA ALA A 87 0.54 7.89 9.14
C ALA A 87 -0.87 8.50 9.22
N VAL A 88 -1.56 8.64 8.09
CA VAL A 88 -2.94 9.14 8.03
C VAL A 88 -3.91 8.20 8.74
N ASP A 89 -3.72 6.87 8.71
CA ASP A 89 -4.53 5.91 9.48
C ASP A 89 -4.46 6.23 10.98
N LYS A 90 -3.27 6.50 11.53
CA LYS A 90 -3.11 6.91 12.94
C LYS A 90 -3.75 8.27 13.25
N LEU A 91 -3.62 9.22 12.32
CA LEU A 91 -4.27 10.52 12.48
C LEU A 91 -5.80 10.39 12.46
N SER A 92 -6.34 9.47 11.65
CA SER A 92 -7.78 9.20 11.62
C SER A 92 -8.30 8.67 12.95
N GLU A 93 -7.53 7.84 13.65
CA GLU A 93 -7.88 7.37 15.01
C GLU A 93 -7.93 8.53 16.00
N ARG A 94 -6.99 9.48 15.91
CA ARG A 94 -6.98 10.70 16.72
C ARG A 94 -8.17 11.60 16.42
N VAL A 95 -8.51 11.81 15.14
CA VAL A 95 -9.70 12.58 14.73
C VAL A 95 -10.98 11.92 15.26
N ALA A 96 -11.10 10.59 15.16
CA ALA A 96 -12.25 9.86 15.69
C ALA A 96 -12.37 9.97 17.22
N ALA A 97 -11.24 9.98 17.94
CA ALA A 97 -11.24 10.19 19.38
C ALA A 97 -11.71 11.60 19.76
N LEU A 98 -11.25 12.63 19.04
CA LEU A 98 -11.71 14.01 19.21
C LEU A 98 -13.21 14.13 18.90
N GLU A 99 -13.66 13.55 17.80
CA GLU A 99 -15.08 13.50 17.42
C GLU A 99 -15.93 12.90 18.53
N LYS A 100 -15.51 11.75 19.06
CA LYS A 100 -16.21 11.08 20.17
C LYS A 100 -16.27 11.96 21.43
N ALA A 101 -15.18 12.63 21.79
CA ALA A 101 -15.13 13.47 22.98
C ALA A 101 -16.06 14.69 22.85
N VAL A 102 -16.01 15.39 21.71
CA VAL A 102 -16.89 16.55 21.44
C VAL A 102 -18.35 16.11 21.39
N ASN A 103 -18.66 15.00 20.71
CA ASN A 103 -20.02 14.48 20.62
C ASN A 103 -20.58 14.00 21.96
N SER A 104 -19.72 13.63 22.92
CA SER A 104 -20.13 13.33 24.30
C SER A 104 -20.24 14.58 25.19
N GLY A 105 -20.09 15.79 24.62
CA GLY A 105 -20.14 17.06 25.34
C GLY A 105 -18.87 17.40 26.12
N THR A 106 -17.77 16.68 25.90
CA THR A 106 -16.49 16.97 26.56
C THR A 106 -15.82 18.14 25.88
N LYS A 107 -15.53 19.20 26.63
CA LYS A 107 -14.73 20.33 26.12
C LYS A 107 -13.29 19.88 25.91
N VAL A 108 -12.81 20.01 24.68
CA VAL A 108 -11.42 19.76 24.29
C VAL A 108 -10.72 21.10 24.07
N SER A 109 -9.41 21.18 24.32
CA SER A 109 -8.65 22.41 24.08
C SER A 109 -8.46 22.65 22.57
N ASP A 110 -8.38 23.93 22.16
CA ASP A 110 -8.23 24.29 20.74
C ASP A 110 -6.91 23.78 20.16
N GLU A 111 -5.86 23.68 20.99
CA GLU A 111 -4.54 23.18 20.62
C GLU A 111 -4.58 21.73 20.13
N GLU A 112 -5.45 20.88 20.69
CA GLU A 112 -5.55 19.48 20.24
C GLU A 112 -6.07 19.38 18.80
N PHE A 113 -6.96 20.29 18.39
CA PHE A 113 -7.42 20.40 17.00
C PHE A 113 -6.32 20.97 16.10
N ASP A 114 -5.66 22.05 16.53
CA ASP A 114 -4.61 22.71 15.75
C ASP A 114 -3.42 21.77 15.49
N VAL A 115 -2.95 21.06 16.52
CA VAL A 115 -1.90 20.05 16.37
C VAL A 115 -2.33 18.92 15.41
N SER A 116 -3.60 18.49 15.48
CA SER A 116 -4.11 17.45 14.57
C SER A 116 -4.16 17.93 13.12
N ALA A 117 -4.62 19.17 12.90
CA ALA A 117 -4.67 19.81 11.59
C ALA A 117 -3.26 20.00 11.01
N GLU A 118 -2.31 20.48 11.81
CA GLU A 118 -0.91 20.63 11.41
C GLU A 118 -0.28 19.30 10.99
N LEU A 119 -0.53 18.21 11.73
CA LEU A 119 -0.03 16.89 11.38
C LEU A 119 -0.62 16.38 10.06
N LEU A 120 -1.91 16.60 9.82
CA LEU A 120 -2.55 16.28 8.53
C LEU A 120 -1.93 17.09 7.39
N MET A 121 -1.69 18.38 7.59
CA MET A 121 -1.05 19.24 6.60
C MET A 121 0.39 18.80 6.27
N ARG A 122 1.15 18.29 7.25
CA ARG A 122 2.47 17.70 7.00
C ARG A 122 2.38 16.45 6.12
N GLU A 123 1.39 15.58 6.34
CA GLU A 123 1.19 14.42 5.47
C GLU A 123 0.74 14.83 4.06
N LEU A 124 -0.06 15.89 3.92
CA LEU A 124 -0.46 16.45 2.63
C LEU A 124 0.76 16.95 1.83
N LEU A 125 1.65 17.70 2.48
CA LEU A 125 2.90 18.18 1.86
C LEU A 125 3.80 17.02 1.41
N LYS A 126 3.83 15.90 2.15
CA LYS A 126 4.56 14.70 1.71
C LYS A 126 3.93 14.11 0.46
N LEU A 127 2.59 14.05 0.37
CA LEU A 127 1.91 13.57 -0.84
C LEU A 127 2.22 14.47 -2.04
N ASP A 128 2.24 15.79 -1.86
CA ASP A 128 2.56 16.74 -2.93
C ASP A 128 3.99 16.56 -3.47
N GLY A 129 4.92 16.14 -2.60
CA GLY A 129 6.30 15.83 -2.98
C GLY A 129 6.51 14.48 -3.67
N ILE A 130 5.50 13.61 -3.77
CA ILE A 130 5.64 12.31 -4.42
C ILE A 130 5.36 12.43 -5.91
N GLU A 131 6.37 12.29 -6.75
CA GLU A 131 6.18 12.11 -8.19
C GLU A 131 5.55 10.73 -8.47
N ALA A 132 4.40 10.73 -9.16
CA ALA A 132 3.64 9.52 -9.43
C ALA A 132 2.83 9.64 -10.72
N GLU A 133 2.78 8.53 -11.47
CA GLU A 133 2.02 8.38 -12.70
C GLU A 133 1.09 7.16 -12.66
N GLY A 134 0.15 7.08 -13.61
CA GLY A 134 -0.80 5.98 -13.73
C GLY A 134 -1.54 5.69 -12.43
N GLU A 135 -1.54 4.42 -12.01
CA GLU A 135 -2.19 3.93 -10.79
C GLU A 135 -1.63 4.60 -9.52
N ALA A 136 -0.32 4.82 -9.43
CA ALA A 136 0.28 5.48 -8.25
C ALA A 136 -0.26 6.90 -8.08
N LYS A 137 -0.49 7.63 -9.19
CA LYS A 137 -1.11 8.96 -9.15
C LYS A 137 -2.56 8.91 -8.65
N LEU A 138 -3.31 7.88 -9.01
CA LEU A 138 -4.68 7.68 -8.51
C LEU A 138 -4.69 7.41 -7.01
N GLN A 139 -3.79 6.55 -6.51
CA GLN A 139 -3.66 6.29 -5.07
C GLN A 139 -3.24 7.54 -4.29
N ARG A 140 -2.27 8.31 -4.81
CA ARG A 140 -1.86 9.58 -4.21
C ARG A 140 -3.05 10.55 -4.11
N LYS A 141 -3.83 10.71 -5.17
CA LYS A 141 -5.04 11.55 -5.18
C LYS A 141 -6.09 11.08 -4.17
N ALA A 142 -6.32 9.78 -4.09
CA ALA A 142 -7.26 9.22 -3.12
C ALA A 142 -6.84 9.54 -1.68
N GLU A 143 -5.54 9.44 -1.38
CA GLU A 143 -5.01 9.76 -0.05
C GLU A 143 -5.05 11.27 0.24
N VAL A 144 -4.81 12.13 -0.76
CA VAL A 144 -5.01 13.59 -0.63
C VAL A 144 -6.45 13.92 -0.24
N CYS A 145 -7.44 13.36 -0.94
CA CYS A 145 -8.85 13.56 -0.60
C CYS A 145 -9.17 13.05 0.81
N ARG A 146 -8.55 11.95 1.24
CA ARG A 146 -8.75 11.40 2.59
C ARG A 146 -8.24 12.36 3.67
N VAL A 147 -7.05 12.94 3.48
CA VAL A 147 -6.47 13.93 4.40
C VAL A 147 -7.35 15.18 4.47
N GLN A 148 -7.80 15.69 3.32
CA GLN A 148 -8.70 16.86 3.25
C GLN A 148 -10.01 16.63 3.99
N ASN A 149 -10.64 15.46 3.81
CA ASN A 149 -11.87 15.12 4.53
C ASN A 149 -11.66 15.11 6.06
N PHE A 150 -10.54 14.58 6.54
CA PHE A 150 -10.23 14.61 7.99
C PHE A 150 -9.97 16.03 8.51
N HIS A 151 -9.34 16.89 7.70
CA HIS A 151 -9.16 18.29 8.05
C HIS A 151 -10.50 19.03 8.17
N GLU A 152 -11.40 18.86 7.20
CA GLU A 152 -12.74 19.44 7.26
C GLU A 152 -13.53 18.95 8.48
N THR A 153 -13.38 17.67 8.86
CA THR A 153 -13.97 17.14 10.08
C THR A 153 -13.41 17.84 11.31
N LEU A 154 -12.09 18.05 11.42
CA LEU A 154 -11.51 18.81 12.52
C LEU A 154 -12.05 20.23 12.61
N ASP A 155 -12.19 20.94 11.49
CA ASP A 155 -12.73 22.30 11.46
C ASP A 155 -14.18 22.36 11.99
N LYS A 156 -15.01 21.39 11.59
CA LYS A 156 -16.39 21.23 12.07
C LYS A 156 -16.43 20.90 13.57
N LEU A 157 -15.54 20.02 14.02
CA LEU A 157 -15.44 19.65 15.43
C LEU A 157 -14.97 20.80 16.29
N LYS A 158 -13.97 21.59 15.86
CA LYS A 158 -13.50 22.78 16.56
C LYS A 158 -14.62 23.81 16.71
N THR A 159 -15.39 24.02 15.64
CA THR A 159 -16.57 24.91 15.66
C THR A 159 -17.68 24.42 16.58
N THR A 160 -17.88 23.10 16.67
CA THR A 160 -18.86 22.51 17.60
C THR A 160 -18.37 22.62 19.03
N ASN A 161 -17.09 22.32 19.25
CA ASN A 161 -16.43 22.38 20.54
C ASN A 161 -16.42 23.80 21.11
N SER A 162 -16.22 24.84 20.31
CA SER A 162 -16.27 26.24 20.77
C SER A 162 -17.64 26.65 21.33
N LYS A 163 -18.71 25.99 20.90
CA LYS A 163 -20.08 26.20 21.39
C LYS A 163 -20.41 25.43 22.68
N LEU A 164 -19.56 24.49 23.08
CA LEU A 164 -19.71 23.79 24.37
C LEU A 164 -19.35 24.74 25.52
N SER A 165 -20.23 24.76 26.53
CA SER A 165 -20.12 25.56 27.75
C SER A 165 -19.17 24.96 28.77
#